data_AF-A0A0C3HD53-F1
#
_entry.id   AF-A0A0C3HD53-F1
#
_cell.length_a   1.000
_cell.length_b   1.000
_cell.length_c   1.000
_cell.angle_alpha   90.00
_cell.angle_beta   90.00
_cell.angle_gamma   90.00
#
_symmetry.space_group_name_H-M   'P 1'
#
loop_
_entity.id
_entity.type
_entity.pdbx_description
1 polymer ?
#
loop_
_entity_poly.entity_id
_entity_poly.type
_entity_poly.pdbx_seq_one_letter_code
_entity_poly.pdbx_strand_id
1 'polypeptide(L)'
;MQIFVYLIALAATVGLASGTTINGASYNSPSAGPSTAWFAGATSLPATQIASAAAAATKVPADASYILEAGGTAKATIKSDWANLSKGAAYVWVADMDVDCDGIDYKCKGNPDGQDQTNFGALAAYEAPWIVIPDKFASVNSGQLAGNNVAAVICDGKIFYAVFADTDGDSPEEIGEASWLLARTCFPDEDLNGNSGHTPADVTYIVFTGDDAVLPDSAINNNYVTDFDTLKSMGDEFMTDLVNSLGLSIDGNGSGGSSTTTIATGTNTASSPTSSSTGSSNITVTVEIDGVVRKFVPA
;
A
#
# COMPACT_ATOMS: atom_id res chain seq x y z
N MET A 1 33.48 -57.50 -9.10
CA MET A 1 33.59 -56.04 -9.22
C MET A 1 32.17 -55.51 -9.38
N GLN A 2 31.56 -55.08 -8.28
CA GLN A 2 30.12 -54.82 -8.18
C GLN A 2 29.92 -53.31 -8.16
N ILE A 3 29.33 -52.78 -9.23
CA ILE A 3 29.11 -51.34 -9.42
C ILE A 3 27.85 -50.97 -8.64
N PHE A 4 28.01 -50.18 -7.58
CA PHE A 4 26.90 -49.55 -6.87
C PHE A 4 26.54 -48.24 -7.59
N VAL A 5 25.33 -48.20 -8.14
CA VAL A 5 24.70 -46.97 -8.65
C VAL A 5 24.10 -46.24 -7.45
N TYR A 6 24.62 -45.06 -7.12
CA TYR A 6 24.01 -44.18 -6.12
C TYR A 6 22.87 -43.39 -6.77
N LEU A 7 21.64 -43.71 -6.38
CA LEU A 7 20.47 -42.87 -6.64
C LEU A 7 20.51 -41.70 -5.63
N ILE A 8 20.75 -40.48 -6.10
CA ILE A 8 20.57 -39.27 -5.29
C ILE A 8 19.07 -38.93 -5.34
N ALA A 9 18.35 -39.21 -4.26
CA ALA A 9 16.99 -38.73 -4.08
C ALA A 9 17.03 -37.25 -3.69
N LEU A 10 16.61 -36.37 -4.60
CA LEU A 10 16.38 -34.95 -4.31
C LEU A 10 15.07 -34.84 -3.54
N ALA A 11 15.13 -34.77 -2.20
CA ALA A 11 13.96 -34.49 -1.38
C ALA A 11 13.63 -33.00 -1.49
N ALA A 12 12.61 -32.65 -2.27
CA ALA A 12 12.00 -31.34 -2.23
C ALA A 12 11.19 -31.24 -0.93
N THR A 13 11.70 -30.52 0.07
CA THR A 13 10.90 -30.12 1.23
C THR A 13 9.96 -29.01 0.76
N VAL A 14 8.72 -29.38 0.45
CA VAL A 14 7.60 -28.43 0.46
C VAL A 14 7.40 -28.04 1.92
N GLY A 15 7.93 -26.88 2.31
CA GLY A 15 7.63 -26.28 3.60
C GLY A 15 6.16 -25.91 3.61
N LEU A 16 5.35 -26.67 4.35
CA LEU A 16 4.02 -26.21 4.75
C LEU A 16 4.25 -24.96 5.60
N ALA A 17 3.91 -23.78 5.07
CA ALA A 17 3.82 -22.55 5.85
C ALA A 17 2.75 -22.79 6.91
N SER A 18 3.18 -23.22 8.10
CA SER A 18 2.33 -23.23 9.27
C SER A 18 2.25 -21.77 9.68
N GLY A 19 1.16 -21.10 9.29
CA GLY A 19 0.90 -19.70 9.66
C GLY A 19 1.19 -19.54 11.14
N THR A 20 2.10 -18.63 11.47
CA THR A 20 2.54 -18.47 12.84
C THR A 20 1.46 -17.75 13.61
N THR A 21 0.54 -18.51 14.22
CA THR A 21 -0.44 -17.92 15.14
C THR A 21 0.31 -17.23 16.27
N ILE A 22 0.19 -15.91 16.36
CA ILE A 22 0.88 -15.11 17.37
C ILE A 22 -0.03 -14.83 18.56
N ASN A 23 0.58 -14.64 19.73
CA ASN A 23 -0.11 -14.09 20.89
C ASN A 23 -0.04 -12.55 20.83
N GLY A 24 -1.05 -11.91 20.21
CA GLY A 24 -1.08 -10.46 19.99
C GLY A 24 -0.85 -9.63 21.26
N ALA A 25 -1.38 -10.07 22.41
CA ALA A 25 -1.16 -9.37 23.69
C ALA A 25 0.32 -9.24 24.08
N SER A 26 1.21 -10.10 23.56
CA SER A 26 2.66 -10.01 23.80
C SER A 26 3.33 -8.87 23.01
N TYR A 27 2.65 -8.35 22.00
CA TYR A 27 3.09 -7.24 21.14
C TYR A 27 2.25 -5.98 21.35
N ASN A 28 1.26 -6.01 22.26
CA ASN A 28 0.52 -4.81 22.62
C ASN A 28 1.34 -3.92 23.57
N SER A 29 2.26 -3.13 23.01
CA SER A 29 3.11 -2.22 23.77
C SER A 29 3.47 -0.97 22.97
N PRO A 30 3.38 0.24 23.55
CA PRO A 30 3.65 1.50 22.84
C PRO A 30 5.09 1.62 22.32
N SER A 31 6.01 0.80 22.84
CA SER A 31 7.44 0.78 22.49
C SER A 31 7.92 -0.55 21.90
N ALA A 32 7.04 -1.56 21.74
CA ALA A 32 7.44 -2.91 21.35
C ALA A 32 6.30 -3.66 20.64
N GLY A 33 5.88 -3.14 19.49
CA GLY A 33 4.90 -3.77 18.60
C GLY A 33 5.45 -4.97 17.81
N PRO A 34 4.62 -5.59 16.95
CA PRO A 34 5.04 -6.60 15.99
C PRO A 34 6.17 -6.10 15.08
N SER A 35 6.95 -7.03 14.53
CA SER A 35 8.01 -6.68 13.59
C SER A 35 7.41 -6.07 12.32
N THR A 36 7.94 -4.93 11.88
CA THR A 36 7.57 -4.30 10.60
C THR A 36 7.66 -5.27 9.42
N ALA A 37 8.59 -6.23 9.45
CA ALA A 37 8.74 -7.22 8.38
C ALA A 37 7.52 -8.14 8.21
N TRP A 38 6.66 -8.24 9.23
CA TRP A 38 5.48 -9.11 9.21
C TRP A 38 4.33 -8.54 8.37
N PHE A 39 4.29 -7.23 8.17
CA PHE A 39 3.28 -6.56 7.36
C PHE A 39 3.88 -5.64 6.29
N ALA A 40 5.20 -5.61 6.11
CA ALA A 40 5.82 -4.93 4.98
C ALA A 40 5.47 -5.64 3.66
N GLY A 41 5.15 -4.87 2.62
CA GLY A 41 4.94 -5.36 1.26
C GLY A 41 6.21 -5.93 0.64
N ALA A 42 6.05 -6.83 -0.33
CA ALA A 42 7.19 -7.38 -1.08
C ALA A 42 8.02 -6.27 -1.73
N THR A 43 9.35 -6.36 -1.59
CA THR A 43 10.29 -5.36 -2.15
C THR A 43 10.31 -5.33 -3.68
N SER A 44 9.70 -6.31 -4.33
CA SER A 44 9.49 -6.34 -5.79
C SER A 44 8.30 -5.48 -6.24
N LEU A 45 7.45 -4.99 -5.33
CA LEU A 45 6.32 -4.16 -5.70
C LEU A 45 6.78 -2.72 -6.03
N PRO A 46 6.25 -2.12 -7.11
CA PRO A 46 6.69 -0.81 -7.62
C PRO A 46 6.04 0.34 -6.85
N ALA A 47 6.38 0.52 -5.57
CA ALA A 47 5.71 1.44 -4.64
C ALA A 47 5.59 2.87 -5.18
N THR A 48 6.66 3.43 -5.75
CA THR A 48 6.65 4.77 -6.33
C THR A 48 5.71 4.88 -7.54
N GLN A 49 5.65 3.87 -8.41
CA GLN A 49 4.74 3.86 -9.55
C GLN A 49 3.28 3.74 -9.09
N ILE A 50 3.01 2.95 -8.06
CA ILE A 50 1.67 2.83 -7.48
C ILE A 50 1.22 4.17 -6.88
N ALA A 51 2.06 4.80 -6.05
CA ALA A 51 1.76 6.11 -5.47
C ALA A 51 1.56 7.18 -6.56
N SER A 52 2.36 7.14 -7.63
CA SER A 52 2.17 8.03 -8.79
C SER A 52 0.84 7.80 -9.51
N ALA A 53 0.42 6.53 -9.65
CA ALA A 53 -0.88 6.18 -10.23
C ALA A 53 -2.04 6.60 -9.32
N ALA A 54 -1.89 6.48 -8.00
CA ALA A 54 -2.86 6.95 -7.01
C ALA A 54 -3.06 8.47 -7.10
N ALA A 55 -1.97 9.24 -7.13
CA ALA A 55 -2.00 10.69 -7.27
C ALA A 55 -2.63 11.15 -8.61
N ALA A 56 -2.58 10.31 -9.64
CA ALA A 56 -3.18 10.56 -10.95
C ALA A 56 -4.66 10.13 -11.06
N ALA A 57 -5.22 9.47 -10.04
CA ALA A 57 -6.62 9.00 -10.04
C ALA A 57 -7.60 10.19 -9.99
N THR A 58 -8.68 10.11 -10.77
CA THR A 58 -9.57 11.27 -11.02
C THR A 58 -11.04 11.02 -10.73
N LYS A 59 -11.50 9.78 -10.74
CA LYS A 59 -12.92 9.44 -10.52
C LYS A 59 -13.25 9.56 -9.04
N VAL A 60 -14.20 10.43 -8.72
CA VAL A 60 -14.65 10.68 -7.35
C VAL A 60 -16.02 10.01 -7.16
N PRO A 61 -16.15 9.02 -6.25
CA PRO A 61 -17.44 8.46 -5.85
C PRO A 61 -18.27 9.46 -5.02
N ALA A 62 -19.50 9.09 -4.68
CA ALA A 62 -20.32 9.88 -3.75
C ALA A 62 -19.66 9.93 -2.36
N ASP A 63 -19.88 11.03 -1.64
CA ASP A 63 -19.45 11.22 -0.25
C ASP A 63 -17.97 10.86 -0.02
N ALA A 64 -17.06 11.51 -0.75
CA ALA A 64 -15.68 11.05 -0.87
C ALA A 64 -14.62 12.12 -0.54
N SER A 65 -14.98 13.27 0.02
CA SER A 65 -14.02 14.34 0.32
C SER A 65 -14.20 14.91 1.71
N TYR A 66 -13.11 14.81 2.49
CA TYR A 66 -13.07 14.96 3.93
C TYR A 66 -11.92 15.87 4.30
N ILE A 67 -12.03 16.56 5.44
CA ILE A 67 -10.92 17.39 5.92
C ILE A 67 -9.78 16.48 6.37
N LEU A 68 -8.57 16.99 6.29
CA LEU A 68 -7.43 16.28 6.85
C LEU A 68 -7.43 16.39 8.38
N GLU A 69 -7.67 17.60 8.89
CA GLU A 69 -7.50 17.91 10.31
C GLU A 69 -8.55 18.90 10.82
N ALA A 70 -8.99 18.73 12.07
CA ALA A 70 -9.93 19.58 12.77
C ALA A 70 -9.65 21.08 12.63
N GLY A 71 -10.62 21.84 12.11
CA GLY A 71 -10.48 23.29 11.91
C GLY A 71 -9.58 23.68 10.72
N GLY A 72 -9.01 22.71 10.01
CA GLY A 72 -8.32 22.89 8.74
C GLY A 72 -9.24 23.10 7.55
N THR A 73 -8.64 23.39 6.39
CA THR A 73 -9.36 23.50 5.10
C THR A 73 -8.81 22.59 4.01
N ALA A 74 -7.65 21.97 4.25
CA ALA A 74 -7.09 20.94 3.38
C ALA A 74 -7.99 19.70 3.43
N LYS A 75 -8.07 18.99 2.31
CA LYS A 75 -8.91 17.82 2.15
C LYS A 75 -8.20 16.75 1.35
N ALA A 76 -8.42 15.49 1.70
CA ALA A 76 -8.21 14.38 0.78
C ALA A 76 -9.50 14.06 0.02
N THR A 77 -9.36 13.26 -1.02
CA THR A 77 -10.52 12.77 -1.78
C THR A 77 -10.29 11.32 -2.18
N ILE A 78 -11.20 10.45 -1.74
CA ILE A 78 -11.25 9.04 -2.12
C ILE A 78 -11.58 8.93 -3.61
N LYS A 79 -10.87 8.05 -4.30
CA LYS A 79 -10.97 7.81 -5.75
C LYS A 79 -11.44 6.41 -6.04
N SER A 80 -12.26 6.28 -7.06
CA SER A 80 -12.89 5.03 -7.50
C SER A 80 -12.38 4.52 -8.85
N ASP A 81 -11.26 5.06 -9.34
CA ASP A 81 -10.63 4.63 -10.59
C ASP A 81 -10.37 3.12 -10.62
N TRP A 82 -10.06 2.53 -9.46
CA TRP A 82 -9.70 1.12 -9.31
C TRP A 82 -10.86 0.25 -8.79
N ALA A 83 -12.01 0.83 -8.42
CA ALA A 83 -13.08 0.14 -7.70
C ALA A 83 -13.83 -0.93 -8.54
N ASN A 84 -13.65 -0.94 -9.86
CA ASN A 84 -14.31 -1.88 -10.78
C ASN A 84 -13.32 -2.76 -11.54
N LEU A 85 -12.06 -2.84 -11.09
CA LEU A 85 -11.10 -3.79 -11.66
C LEU A 85 -11.59 -5.22 -11.40
N SER A 86 -11.31 -6.15 -12.33
CA SER A 86 -11.69 -7.56 -12.12
C SER A 86 -10.87 -8.25 -11.03
N LYS A 87 -9.69 -7.68 -10.72
CA LYS A 87 -8.68 -8.19 -9.79
C LYS A 87 -7.96 -6.98 -9.18
N GLY A 88 -7.72 -7.01 -7.87
CA GLY A 88 -7.14 -5.86 -7.15
C GLY A 88 -8.07 -4.63 -7.14
N ALA A 89 -9.39 -4.85 -7.11
CA ALA A 89 -10.34 -3.75 -7.01
C ALA A 89 -10.16 -3.02 -5.68
N ALA A 90 -10.08 -1.69 -5.74
CA ALA A 90 -9.78 -0.88 -4.57
C ALA A 90 -10.33 0.55 -4.66
N TYR A 91 -10.51 1.16 -3.50
CA TYR A 91 -10.55 2.62 -3.36
C TYR A 91 -9.15 3.14 -2.98
N VAL A 92 -8.83 4.36 -3.41
CA VAL A 92 -7.51 4.96 -3.18
C VAL A 92 -7.59 6.45 -2.87
N TRP A 93 -6.76 6.94 -1.96
CA TRP A 93 -6.58 8.37 -1.69
C TRP A 93 -5.15 8.68 -1.26
N VAL A 94 -4.82 9.97 -1.27
CA VAL A 94 -3.60 10.52 -0.68
C VAL A 94 -4.01 11.50 0.40
N ALA A 95 -3.50 11.31 1.61
CA ALA A 95 -3.77 12.11 2.80
C ALA A 95 -2.48 12.26 3.62
N ASP A 96 -2.58 13.03 4.70
CA ASP A 96 -1.66 12.99 5.83
C ASP A 96 -1.88 11.72 6.65
N MET A 97 -1.20 11.63 7.81
CA MET A 97 -1.31 10.46 8.68
C MET A 97 -1.40 10.81 10.15
N ASP A 98 -2.63 10.83 10.66
CA ASP A 98 -2.92 10.95 12.09
C ASP A 98 -2.93 9.61 12.80
N VAL A 99 -2.76 9.66 14.13
CA VAL A 99 -2.69 8.46 14.96
C VAL A 99 -4.05 8.22 15.59
N ASP A 100 -4.72 7.18 15.10
CA ASP A 100 -5.87 6.60 15.77
C ASP A 100 -5.40 5.57 16.82
N CYS A 101 -5.99 5.68 18.00
CA CYS A 101 -5.69 4.85 19.15
C CYS A 101 -6.89 4.07 19.66
N ASP A 102 -8.05 4.16 19.01
CA ASP A 102 -9.28 3.53 19.44
C ASP A 102 -9.12 2.01 19.63
N GLY A 103 -10.01 1.45 20.46
CA GLY A 103 -9.93 0.06 20.93
C GLY A 103 -9.21 -0.10 22.27
N ILE A 104 -8.38 -1.13 22.43
CA ILE A 104 -7.74 -1.45 23.73
C ILE A 104 -6.88 -0.27 24.23
N ASP A 105 -6.22 0.42 23.31
CA ASP A 105 -5.19 1.40 23.60
C ASP A 105 -5.67 2.85 23.50
N TYR A 106 -6.98 3.08 23.58
CA TYR A 106 -7.64 4.40 23.42
C TYR A 106 -7.11 5.50 24.34
N LYS A 107 -6.38 5.15 25.39
CA LYS A 107 -5.66 6.09 26.27
C LYS A 107 -4.18 6.22 25.93
N CYS A 108 -3.80 6.00 24.68
CA CYS A 108 -2.43 6.15 24.24
C CYS A 108 -1.93 7.57 24.53
N LYS A 109 -0.61 7.76 24.53
CA LYS A 109 -0.01 9.06 24.79
C LYS A 109 -0.63 10.09 23.84
N GLY A 110 -1.10 11.20 24.40
CA GLY A 110 -1.62 12.32 23.63
C GLY A 110 -3.10 12.25 23.30
N ASN A 111 -3.72 11.06 23.26
CA ASN A 111 -5.09 10.89 22.78
C ASN A 111 -6.12 11.60 23.70
N PRO A 112 -6.81 12.65 23.22
CA PRO A 112 -7.76 13.41 24.01
C PRO A 112 -9.18 12.81 24.02
N ASP A 113 -9.54 11.99 23.03
CA ASP A 113 -10.92 11.64 22.68
C ASP A 113 -11.16 10.17 22.37
N GLY A 114 -10.14 9.32 22.51
CA GLY A 114 -10.24 7.90 22.18
C GLY A 114 -11.43 7.14 22.77
N GLN A 115 -11.91 6.18 22.00
CA GLN A 115 -13.01 5.27 22.31
C GLN A 115 -12.48 3.87 22.59
N ASP A 116 -13.12 3.14 23.52
CA ASP A 116 -12.67 1.82 23.93
C ASP A 116 -12.98 0.69 22.91
N GLN A 117 -13.48 1.05 21.73
CA GLN A 117 -13.77 0.17 20.59
C GLN A 117 -13.40 0.89 19.30
N THR A 118 -13.00 0.11 18.30
CA THR A 118 -13.07 0.45 16.87
C THR A 118 -14.40 -0.07 16.29
N ASN A 119 -14.79 0.33 15.09
CA ASN A 119 -16.02 -0.17 14.45
C ASN A 119 -16.08 -1.68 14.24
N PHE A 120 -14.94 -2.36 14.06
CA PHE A 120 -14.89 -3.80 13.76
C PHE A 120 -14.21 -4.65 14.85
N GLY A 121 -14.13 -4.12 16.08
CA GLY A 121 -13.58 -4.82 17.25
C GLY A 121 -13.07 -3.85 18.31
N ALA A 122 -12.37 -4.35 19.31
CA ALA A 122 -11.54 -3.56 20.23
C ALA A 122 -10.07 -3.85 19.93
N LEU A 123 -9.60 -3.52 18.72
CA LEU A 123 -8.23 -3.79 18.31
C LEU A 123 -7.22 -3.05 19.20
N ALA A 124 -6.00 -3.57 19.28
CA ALA A 124 -4.90 -2.94 19.99
C ALA A 124 -4.06 -2.08 19.05
N ALA A 125 -4.04 -0.75 19.25
CA ALA A 125 -3.30 0.21 18.43
C ALA A 125 -1.81 -0.06 18.35
N TYR A 126 -1.25 -0.68 19.40
CA TYR A 126 0.17 -1.02 19.41
C TYR A 126 0.50 -2.32 18.66
N GLU A 127 -0.51 -3.09 18.23
CA GLU A 127 -0.34 -4.42 17.64
C GLU A 127 -0.96 -4.57 16.25
N ALA A 128 -2.18 -4.10 16.03
CA ALA A 128 -2.85 -4.25 14.76
C ALA A 128 -2.52 -3.05 13.86
N PRO A 129 -2.02 -3.25 12.62
CA PRO A 129 -1.98 -2.18 11.62
C PRO A 129 -3.37 -1.98 11.01
N TRP A 130 -3.94 -0.79 11.14
CA TRP A 130 -5.20 -0.45 10.48
C TRP A 130 -5.21 0.98 9.92
N ILE A 131 -6.20 1.22 9.07
CA ILE A 131 -6.58 2.53 8.55
C ILE A 131 -7.99 2.86 9.01
N VAL A 132 -8.29 4.16 9.10
CA VAL A 132 -9.63 4.68 9.38
C VAL A 132 -10.25 5.20 8.08
N ILE A 133 -11.55 4.99 7.90
CA ILE A 133 -12.30 5.52 6.76
C ILE A 133 -13.48 6.36 7.28
N PRO A 134 -13.73 7.56 6.74
CA PRO A 134 -14.89 8.37 7.13
C PRO A 134 -16.22 7.59 7.11
N ASP A 135 -17.02 7.71 8.17
CA ASP A 135 -18.24 6.91 8.39
C ASP A 135 -19.24 7.06 7.25
N LYS A 136 -19.43 8.28 6.72
CA LYS A 136 -20.32 8.49 5.56
C LYS A 136 -19.88 7.67 4.34
N PHE A 137 -18.59 7.63 4.05
CA PHE A 137 -18.07 6.89 2.89
C PHE A 137 -18.21 5.38 3.12
N ALA A 138 -17.82 4.90 4.30
CA ALA A 138 -17.92 3.50 4.67
C ALA A 138 -19.38 3.01 4.60
N SER A 139 -20.32 3.79 5.12
CA SER A 139 -21.75 3.46 5.13
C SER A 139 -22.33 3.31 3.72
N VAL A 140 -22.04 4.25 2.81
CA VAL A 140 -22.50 4.21 1.41
C VAL A 140 -21.87 3.04 0.64
N ASN A 141 -20.67 2.61 1.02
CA ASN A 141 -19.91 1.55 0.34
C ASN A 141 -19.84 0.24 1.15
N SER A 142 -20.72 0.05 2.13
CA SER A 142 -20.73 -1.10 3.05
C SER A 142 -20.83 -2.46 2.36
N GLY A 143 -21.43 -2.52 1.16
CA GLY A 143 -21.45 -3.74 0.34
C GLY A 143 -20.10 -4.13 -0.28
N GLN A 144 -19.12 -3.25 -0.24
CA GLN A 144 -17.75 -3.47 -0.71
C GLN A 144 -16.72 -3.40 0.41
N LEU A 145 -17.05 -2.68 1.49
CA LEU A 145 -16.22 -2.44 2.66
C LEU A 145 -16.97 -2.94 3.91
N ALA A 146 -16.94 -4.24 4.14
CA ALA A 146 -17.66 -4.89 5.23
C ALA A 146 -16.97 -4.73 6.59
N GLY A 147 -15.74 -4.21 6.60
CA GLY A 147 -14.86 -4.17 7.76
C GLY A 147 -13.81 -5.28 7.70
N ASN A 148 -12.66 -5.04 8.31
CA ASN A 148 -11.46 -5.88 8.23
C ASN A 148 -10.96 -6.16 6.80
N ASN A 149 -11.40 -5.37 5.82
CA ASN A 149 -10.86 -5.39 4.46
C ASN A 149 -9.35 -5.13 4.51
N VAL A 150 -8.56 -5.94 3.81
CA VAL A 150 -7.13 -5.72 3.66
C VAL A 150 -6.90 -4.38 2.97
N ALA A 151 -5.97 -3.62 3.52
CA ALA A 151 -5.52 -2.34 3.02
C ALA A 151 -4.01 -2.36 2.80
N ALA A 152 -3.54 -1.45 1.95
CA ALA A 152 -2.14 -1.14 1.77
C ALA A 152 -1.92 0.36 1.96
N VAL A 153 -0.87 0.72 2.67
CA VAL A 153 -0.43 2.08 2.89
C VAL A 153 0.96 2.25 2.30
N ILE A 154 1.17 3.33 1.56
CA ILE A 154 2.47 3.69 0.99
C ILE A 154 2.95 4.99 1.63
N CYS A 155 4.08 4.90 2.32
CA CYS A 155 4.74 5.99 3.04
C CYS A 155 6.25 5.75 2.96
N ASP A 156 7.06 6.81 2.84
CA ASP A 156 8.52 6.73 2.68
C ASP A 156 8.97 5.74 1.59
N GLY A 157 8.22 5.66 0.48
CA GLY A 157 8.48 4.76 -0.64
C GLY A 157 8.36 3.26 -0.33
N LYS A 158 7.79 2.88 0.82
CA LYS A 158 7.57 1.50 1.27
C LYS A 158 6.08 1.21 1.31
N ILE A 159 5.73 -0.07 1.15
CA ILE A 159 4.34 -0.55 1.26
C ILE A 159 4.20 -1.27 2.61
N PHE A 160 3.10 -1.02 3.31
CA PHE A 160 2.71 -1.71 4.53
C PHE A 160 1.26 -2.18 4.43
N TYR A 161 0.98 -3.39 4.89
CA TYR A 161 -0.35 -3.96 4.92
C TYR A 161 -1.04 -3.70 6.24
N ALA A 162 -2.33 -3.46 6.14
CA ALA A 162 -3.20 -3.08 7.23
C ALA A 162 -4.60 -3.65 6.99
N VAL A 163 -5.53 -3.36 7.88
CA VAL A 163 -6.97 -3.60 7.68
C VAL A 163 -7.77 -2.31 7.79
N PHE A 164 -8.95 -2.25 7.19
CA PHE A 164 -9.96 -1.25 7.51
C PHE A 164 -10.67 -1.66 8.80
N ALA A 165 -10.28 -1.07 9.93
CA ALA A 165 -10.75 -1.48 11.27
C ALA A 165 -11.70 -0.48 11.92
N ASP A 166 -11.64 0.78 11.53
CA ASP A 166 -12.38 1.84 12.20
C ASP A 166 -12.96 2.88 11.25
N THR A 167 -13.99 3.59 11.69
CA THR A 167 -14.52 4.74 10.95
C THR A 167 -14.47 6.02 11.75
N ASP A 168 -14.14 7.11 11.06
CA ASP A 168 -14.22 8.44 11.68
C ASP A 168 -15.67 8.93 11.63
N GLY A 169 -16.24 9.14 12.82
CA GLY A 169 -17.63 9.57 13.03
C GLY A 169 -17.78 11.04 13.38
N ASP A 170 -16.70 11.82 13.29
CA ASP A 170 -16.68 13.21 13.74
C ASP A 170 -17.50 14.17 12.87
N SER A 171 -17.62 15.41 13.35
CA SER A 171 -18.39 16.43 12.64
C SER A 171 -17.67 17.78 12.64
N PRO A 172 -16.96 18.14 11.55
CA PRO A 172 -16.79 17.38 10.28
C PRO A 172 -15.95 16.10 10.41
N GLU A 173 -16.18 15.11 9.53
CA GLU A 173 -15.37 13.88 9.46
C GLU A 173 -13.98 14.16 8.85
N GLU A 174 -12.98 13.47 9.39
CA GLU A 174 -11.55 13.55 9.07
C GLU A 174 -11.10 12.31 8.28
N ILE A 175 -9.97 12.42 7.59
CA ILE A 175 -9.40 11.32 6.79
C ILE A 175 -7.88 11.40 6.83
N GLY A 176 -7.23 10.25 6.93
CA GLY A 176 -5.78 10.18 7.06
C GLY A 176 -5.35 9.36 8.27
N GLU A 177 -6.26 8.97 9.15
CA GLU A 177 -5.87 8.26 10.36
C GLU A 177 -5.43 6.81 10.12
N ALA A 178 -4.49 6.37 10.96
CA ALA A 178 -3.99 5.01 11.01
C ALA A 178 -3.63 4.63 12.45
N SER A 179 -3.59 3.33 12.72
CA SER A 179 -3.21 2.84 14.04
C SER A 179 -1.83 3.33 14.49
N TRP A 180 -1.64 3.46 15.80
CA TRP A 180 -0.33 3.78 16.39
C TRP A 180 0.82 2.97 15.80
N LEU A 181 0.66 1.65 15.64
CA LEU A 181 1.67 0.79 15.04
C LEU A 181 1.99 1.20 13.60
N LEU A 182 0.96 1.41 12.78
CA LEU A 182 1.15 1.71 11.35
C LEU A 182 1.75 3.10 11.17
N ALA A 183 1.23 4.11 11.86
CA ALA A 183 1.72 5.48 11.78
C ALA A 183 3.20 5.60 12.18
N ARG A 184 3.57 5.00 13.31
CA ARG A 184 4.97 5.00 13.76
C ARG A 184 5.89 4.09 12.96
N THR A 185 5.34 3.15 12.18
CA THR A 185 6.11 2.38 11.21
C THR A 185 6.44 3.21 9.97
N CYS A 186 5.48 4.01 9.50
CA CYS A 186 5.69 4.94 8.40
C CYS A 186 6.72 6.03 8.75
N PHE A 187 6.59 6.62 9.94
CA PHE A 187 7.37 7.78 10.36
C PHE A 187 8.04 7.56 11.72
N PRO A 188 9.05 6.66 11.81
CA PRO A 188 9.67 6.28 13.07
C PRO A 188 10.41 7.43 13.78
N ASP A 189 10.80 8.46 13.04
CA ASP A 189 11.60 9.59 13.52
C ASP A 189 10.76 10.81 13.97
N GLU A 190 9.43 10.76 13.80
CA GLU A 190 8.54 11.92 14.06
C GLU A 190 7.89 11.92 15.45
N ASP A 191 8.12 10.88 16.26
CA ASP A 191 7.48 10.67 17.58
C ASP A 191 5.94 10.79 17.56
N LEU A 192 5.31 10.28 16.50
CA LEU A 192 3.86 10.34 16.32
C LEU A 192 3.11 9.70 17.49
N ASN A 193 2.02 10.31 17.91
CA ASN A 193 1.16 9.85 19.00
C ASN A 193 -0.24 10.46 18.85
N GLY A 194 -1.19 10.15 19.74
CA GLY A 194 -2.61 10.50 19.58
C GLY A 194 -2.96 11.99 19.57
N ASN A 195 -1.98 12.90 19.58
CA ASN A 195 -2.18 14.32 19.30
C ASN A 195 -1.11 14.94 18.39
N SER A 196 -0.37 14.09 17.68
CA SER A 196 0.72 14.49 16.80
C SER A 196 0.82 13.49 15.66
N GLY A 197 0.17 13.80 14.55
CA GLY A 197 0.28 13.09 13.29
C GLY A 197 1.40 13.62 12.38
N HIS A 198 1.53 12.97 11.22
CA HIS A 198 2.39 13.39 10.13
C HIS A 198 1.58 14.30 9.18
N THR A 199 1.78 15.61 9.28
CA THR A 199 1.00 16.63 8.55
C THR A 199 1.11 16.63 7.02
N PRO A 200 2.25 16.28 6.38
CA PRO A 200 2.32 16.24 4.92
C PRO A 200 1.34 15.24 4.30
N ALA A 201 0.54 15.69 3.34
CA ALA A 201 -0.37 14.83 2.58
C ALA A 201 0.38 14.06 1.47
N ASP A 202 1.24 13.13 1.85
CA ASP A 202 2.06 12.32 0.96
C ASP A 202 1.93 10.80 1.19
N VAL A 203 1.00 10.39 2.05
CA VAL A 203 0.69 8.99 2.33
C VAL A 203 -0.41 8.50 1.39
N THR A 204 -0.16 7.41 0.67
CA THR A 204 -1.17 6.77 -0.17
C THR A 204 -1.86 5.66 0.59
N TYR A 205 -3.19 5.70 0.65
CA TYR A 205 -4.03 4.68 1.26
C TYR A 205 -4.79 3.94 0.15
N ILE A 206 -4.82 2.61 0.25
CA ILE A 206 -5.49 1.71 -0.68
C ILE A 206 -6.28 0.72 0.14
N VAL A 207 -7.59 0.63 -0.06
CA VAL A 207 -8.44 -0.39 0.58
C VAL A 207 -9.04 -1.30 -0.47
N PHE A 208 -8.81 -2.60 -0.35
CA PHE A 208 -9.29 -3.58 -1.31
C PHE A 208 -10.76 -3.92 -1.04
N THR A 209 -11.54 -3.98 -2.11
CA THR A 209 -13.01 -4.10 -2.03
C THR A 209 -13.49 -5.52 -2.28
N GLY A 210 -14.60 -5.89 -1.65
CA GLY A 210 -15.30 -7.16 -1.83
C GLY A 210 -15.01 -8.17 -0.72
N ASP A 211 -15.84 -9.21 -0.64
CA ASP A 211 -15.81 -10.20 0.44
C ASP A 211 -14.46 -10.94 0.52
N ASP A 212 -13.86 -11.25 -0.63
CA ASP A 212 -12.56 -11.94 -0.69
C ASP A 212 -11.40 -11.06 -0.15
N ALA A 213 -11.61 -9.74 -0.04
CA ALA A 213 -10.64 -8.82 0.54
C ALA A 213 -10.72 -8.74 2.06
N VAL A 214 -11.71 -9.34 2.72
CA VAL A 214 -11.84 -9.32 4.18
C VAL A 214 -10.85 -10.31 4.81
N LEU A 215 -10.03 -9.83 5.74
CA LEU A 215 -9.11 -10.67 6.49
C LEU A 215 -9.92 -11.70 7.32
N PRO A 216 -9.64 -13.02 7.20
CA PRO A 216 -10.50 -14.03 7.79
C PRO A 216 -10.34 -14.08 9.32
N ASP A 217 -11.38 -14.55 10.02
CA ASP A 217 -11.40 -14.72 11.49
C ASP A 217 -10.29 -15.63 12.04
N SER A 218 -9.64 -16.44 11.19
CA SER A 218 -8.45 -17.21 11.57
C SER A 218 -7.18 -16.35 11.71
N ALA A 219 -7.18 -15.16 11.12
CA ALA A 219 -6.06 -14.23 11.04
C ALA A 219 -6.29 -12.90 11.77
N ILE A 220 -7.52 -12.63 12.22
CA ILE A 220 -7.88 -11.48 13.06
C ILE A 220 -8.99 -11.88 14.03
N ASN A 221 -8.93 -11.35 15.25
CA ASN A 221 -10.01 -11.46 16.21
C ASN A 221 -10.40 -10.06 16.71
N ASN A 222 -11.31 -10.00 17.69
CA ASN A 222 -11.79 -8.73 18.24
C ASN A 222 -10.70 -7.81 18.80
N ASN A 223 -9.47 -8.27 19.01
CA ASN A 223 -8.43 -7.50 19.69
C ASN A 223 -7.10 -7.42 18.93
N TYR A 224 -6.80 -8.38 18.07
CA TYR A 224 -5.47 -8.53 17.49
C TYR A 224 -5.52 -9.10 16.07
N VAL A 225 -4.51 -8.74 15.28
CA VAL A 225 -4.12 -9.57 14.12
C VAL A 225 -3.43 -10.81 14.68
N THR A 226 -3.96 -12.00 14.40
CA THR A 226 -3.43 -13.26 14.95
C THR A 226 -2.54 -14.02 13.98
N ASP A 227 -2.59 -13.68 12.69
CA ASP A 227 -1.77 -14.29 11.64
C ASP A 227 -1.34 -13.23 10.61
N PHE A 228 -0.16 -12.67 10.84
CA PHE A 228 0.45 -11.73 9.91
C PHE A 228 0.90 -12.38 8.59
N ASP A 229 1.15 -13.70 8.56
CA ASP A 229 1.49 -14.38 7.31
C ASP A 229 0.29 -14.35 6.35
N THR A 230 -0.92 -14.51 6.89
CA THR A 230 -2.17 -14.37 6.13
C THR A 230 -2.39 -12.92 5.68
N LEU A 231 -2.27 -11.92 6.58
CA LEU A 231 -2.39 -10.51 6.19
C LEU A 231 -1.41 -10.14 5.07
N LYS A 232 -0.14 -10.54 5.22
CA LYS A 232 0.91 -10.25 4.27
C LYS A 232 0.70 -10.94 2.93
N SER A 233 0.34 -12.22 2.93
CA SER A 233 0.12 -12.97 1.69
C SER A 233 -1.08 -12.44 0.90
N MET A 234 -2.18 -12.11 1.56
CA MET A 234 -3.33 -11.44 0.93
C MET A 234 -2.95 -10.07 0.38
N GLY A 235 -2.24 -9.26 1.18
CA GLY A 235 -1.77 -7.94 0.74
C GLY A 235 -0.84 -8.00 -0.48
N ASP A 236 0.13 -8.93 -0.48
CA ASP A 236 1.05 -9.14 -1.61
C ASP A 236 0.28 -9.59 -2.87
N GLU A 237 -0.70 -10.48 -2.71
CA GLU A 237 -1.58 -10.93 -3.80
C GLU A 237 -2.38 -9.78 -4.40
N PHE A 238 -3.11 -9.02 -3.57
CA PHE A 238 -3.95 -7.92 -4.06
C PHE A 238 -3.15 -6.79 -4.68
N MET A 239 -1.99 -6.46 -4.12
CA MET A 239 -1.08 -5.47 -4.71
C MET A 239 -0.52 -5.95 -6.05
N THR A 240 -0.18 -7.23 -6.17
CA THR A 240 0.28 -7.81 -7.44
C THR A 240 -0.82 -7.76 -8.50
N ASP A 241 -2.04 -8.15 -8.13
CA ASP A 241 -3.21 -8.08 -9.00
C ASP A 241 -3.52 -6.63 -9.42
N LEU A 242 -3.44 -5.67 -8.51
CA LEU A 242 -3.61 -4.24 -8.80
C LEU A 242 -2.54 -3.75 -9.79
N VAL A 243 -1.25 -4.01 -9.52
CA VAL A 243 -0.13 -3.64 -10.38
C VAL A 243 -0.32 -4.19 -11.80
N ASN A 244 -0.72 -5.45 -11.92
CA ASN A 244 -0.99 -6.10 -13.20
C ASN A 244 -2.20 -5.46 -13.92
N SER A 245 -3.29 -5.21 -13.20
CA SER A 245 -4.50 -4.57 -13.73
C SER A 245 -4.23 -3.14 -14.22
N LEU A 246 -3.33 -2.43 -13.56
CA LEU A 246 -2.91 -1.07 -13.95
C LEU A 246 -1.82 -1.06 -15.03
N GLY A 247 -1.24 -2.22 -15.38
CA GLY A 247 -0.14 -2.32 -16.33
C GLY A 247 1.14 -1.61 -15.87
N LEU A 248 1.35 -1.52 -14.55
CA LEU A 248 2.56 -0.90 -13.99
C LEU A 248 3.73 -1.88 -14.13
N SER A 249 4.83 -1.42 -14.72
CA SER A 249 6.03 -2.24 -14.89
C SER A 249 6.81 -2.31 -13.58
N ILE A 250 7.24 -3.53 -13.20
CA ILE A 250 8.09 -3.80 -12.03
C ILE A 250 9.57 -3.43 -12.29
N ASP A 251 9.91 -3.14 -13.56
CA ASP A 251 11.27 -2.74 -13.92
C ASP A 251 11.44 -1.22 -13.76
N GLY A 252 12.39 -0.82 -12.90
CA GLY A 252 12.74 0.56 -12.56
C GLY A 252 13.37 1.38 -13.69
N ASN A 253 12.77 1.37 -14.88
CA ASN A 253 13.10 2.27 -15.97
C ASN A 253 11.81 2.80 -16.59
N GLY A 254 11.34 3.94 -16.05
CA GLY A 254 10.24 4.70 -16.62
C GLY A 254 10.51 5.03 -18.09
N SER A 255 9.92 4.23 -18.98
CA SER A 255 9.76 4.58 -20.38
C SER A 255 8.27 4.81 -20.59
N GLY A 256 7.90 6.09 -20.75
CA GLY A 256 6.53 6.51 -21.02
C GLY A 256 5.91 5.69 -22.15
N GLY A 257 4.83 4.98 -21.83
CA GLY A 257 4.02 4.25 -22.79
C GLY A 257 3.25 5.21 -23.68
N SER A 258 3.93 5.76 -24.69
CA SER A 258 3.28 6.32 -25.86
C SER A 258 2.77 5.15 -26.71
N SER A 259 1.47 4.88 -26.61
CA SER A 259 0.74 3.99 -27.51
C SER A 259 1.05 4.33 -28.96
N THR A 260 1.92 3.52 -29.58
CA THR A 260 2.27 3.70 -30.99
C THR A 260 1.35 2.81 -31.82
N THR A 261 0.43 3.47 -32.52
CA THR A 261 -0.44 2.88 -33.54
C THR A 261 0.39 2.24 -34.64
N THR A 262 0.15 0.96 -34.91
CA THR A 262 0.73 0.18 -35.99
C THR A 262 0.32 0.77 -37.35
N ILE A 263 1.26 1.38 -38.07
CA ILE A 263 1.14 1.58 -39.52
C ILE A 263 2.28 0.83 -40.19
N ALA A 264 1.90 -0.22 -40.91
CA ALA A 264 2.79 -0.98 -41.77
C ALA A 264 3.23 -0.11 -42.97
N THR A 265 4.53 -0.05 -43.24
CA THR A 265 5.05 0.22 -44.59
C THR A 265 6.39 -0.49 -44.74
N GLY A 266 6.55 -1.23 -45.83
CA GLY A 266 7.67 -2.14 -46.04
C GLY A 266 8.92 -1.52 -46.66
N THR A 267 9.79 -2.45 -47.05
CA THR A 267 10.94 -2.41 -47.96
C THR A 267 12.35 -2.11 -47.43
N ASN A 268 13.15 -3.20 -47.49
CA ASN A 268 14.48 -3.32 -48.11
C ASN A 268 15.76 -3.04 -47.28
N THR A 269 16.43 -4.15 -46.95
CA THR A 269 17.88 -4.45 -47.13
C THR A 269 18.87 -3.29 -47.26
N ALA A 270 19.86 -3.21 -46.35
CA ALA A 270 21.18 -3.84 -46.51
C ALA A 270 22.23 -3.32 -45.49
N SER A 271 23.04 -4.29 -45.02
CA SER A 271 24.48 -4.21 -44.69
C SER A 271 24.99 -3.53 -43.40
N SER A 272 25.62 -4.39 -42.58
CA SER A 272 26.64 -4.12 -41.56
C SER A 272 28.01 -3.82 -42.22
N PRO A 273 29.03 -3.25 -41.53
CA PRO A 273 29.83 -4.02 -40.56
C PRO A 273 30.43 -3.28 -39.33
N THR A 274 30.60 -4.05 -38.25
CA THR A 274 31.64 -4.07 -37.17
C THR A 274 32.58 -2.87 -36.90
N SER A 275 32.67 -2.43 -35.64
CA SER A 275 33.71 -2.81 -34.63
C SER A 275 33.90 -1.78 -33.50
N SER A 276 34.38 -2.30 -32.37
CA SER A 276 34.50 -1.81 -30.98
C SER A 276 35.47 -0.66 -30.70
N SER A 277 35.17 0.20 -29.72
CA SER A 277 36.01 0.39 -28.50
C SER A 277 35.41 1.38 -27.48
N THR A 278 35.54 1.00 -26.21
CA THR A 278 35.44 1.73 -24.92
C THR A 278 35.95 3.18 -24.96
N GLY A 279 35.36 4.19 -24.32
CA GLY A 279 34.33 4.24 -23.30
C GLY A 279 34.61 5.41 -22.35
N SER A 280 34.12 6.60 -22.68
CA SER A 280 33.91 7.72 -21.75
C SER A 280 32.84 8.61 -22.38
N SER A 281 31.59 8.46 -21.94
CA SER A 281 30.45 9.13 -22.57
C SER A 281 29.80 10.07 -21.55
N ASN A 282 30.07 11.36 -21.69
CA ASN A 282 29.23 12.40 -21.12
C ASN A 282 27.84 12.27 -21.76
N ILE A 283 26.85 11.84 -20.98
CA ILE A 283 25.48 11.65 -21.44
C ILE A 283 24.93 13.03 -21.81
N THR A 284 24.71 13.27 -23.10
CA THR A 284 23.99 14.44 -23.59
C THR A 284 22.59 14.00 -23.97
N VAL A 285 21.58 14.49 -23.24
CA VAL A 285 20.18 14.21 -23.52
C VAL A 285 19.72 15.20 -24.59
N THR A 286 19.13 14.69 -25.66
CA THR A 286 18.57 15.54 -26.72
C THR A 286 17.06 15.41 -26.69
N VAL A 287 16.35 16.52 -26.52
CA VAL A 287 14.89 16.57 -26.50
C VAL A 287 14.41 17.44 -27.65
N GLU A 288 13.47 16.94 -28.43
CA GLU A 288 12.80 17.68 -29.48
C GLU A 288 11.44 18.17 -28.99
N ILE A 289 11.24 19.48 -28.98
CA ILE A 289 9.97 20.11 -28.64
C ILE A 289 9.58 20.98 -29.83
N ASP A 290 8.39 20.76 -30.38
CA ASP A 290 7.84 21.51 -31.53
C ASP A 290 8.79 21.58 -32.75
N GLY A 291 9.48 20.47 -33.06
CA GLY A 291 10.39 20.39 -34.20
C GLY A 291 11.77 21.02 -33.97
N VAL A 292 12.07 21.45 -32.73
CA VAL A 292 13.36 22.06 -32.37
C VAL A 292 14.12 21.16 -31.42
N VAL A 293 15.27 20.67 -31.89
CA VAL A 293 16.17 19.79 -31.16
C VAL A 293 17.03 20.59 -30.17
N ARG A 294 16.90 20.33 -28.87
CA ARG A 294 17.70 20.96 -27.80
C ARG A 294 18.55 19.92 -27.08
N LYS A 295 19.83 20.24 -26.86
CA LYS A 295 20.79 19.39 -26.16
C LYS A 295 20.97 19.87 -24.72
N PHE A 296 20.85 18.94 -23.78
CA PHE A 296 21.06 19.14 -22.36
C PHE A 296 22.21 18.27 -21.88
N VAL A 297 23.11 18.85 -21.12
CA VAL A 297 24.16 18.14 -20.38
C VAL A 297 23.72 18.17 -18.92
N PRO A 298 23.39 17.03 -18.29
CA PRO A 298 23.07 17.00 -16.86
C PRO A 298 24.29 17.45 -16.05
N ALA A 299 24.06 18.29 -15.03
CA ALA A 299 25.08 18.67 -14.05
C ALA A 299 25.35 17.53 -13.07
#